data_AF-A0A8H7RZ07-F1
#
_entry.id   AF-A0A8H7RZ07-F1
#
_cell.length_a   1.000
_cell.length_b   1.000
_cell.length_c   1.000
_cell.angle_alpha   90.00
_cell.angle_beta   90.00
_cell.angle_gamma   90.00
#
_symmetry.space_group_name_H-M   'P 1'
#
loop_
_entity.id
_entity.type
_entity.pdbx_description
1 polymer ?
#
loop_
_entity_poly.entity_id
_entity_poly.type
_entity_poly.pdbx_seq_one_letter_code
_entity_poly.pdbx_strand_id
1 'polypeptide(L)'
;MPPILSSFLKHLFNDVSIEVIIFNATSHRFSPTTGVLQGSILSPFLYSLYINSLPGILRNEESLQHINTQLSTAPRSTVTPLLNIDNTQTAPLPSINCLLYADDVVLIGTPEKIKDLLLQCEEHSYQLGYRWNPAKSVIVEHPQSLSTTYQLYNSTIPKATSFTYLGIPVNYKGQLDGKQLIARNATSAEKAMRILSSIGISPTGVSKILSVRLYTQFIRPKLEYDLAITTPNKQQQQTLEIAQNNCIRQIYGAHSHSSTQVMRHLHKLPSMKERTTILQAKFLLSTYYLPDDALLTQLIPYLNQHTKSKWHLLNKSTLWQQLPEPKNNTTTATFKATKRSYLMNELSQKINAPIGAINLAACRPKLVIDPILWLPMSRKERSRCIRWRLGWLPGGKIKACQTCGFENFHKNHAISCLNIHKRLEIPDHITSDPISYLLNQLPQSKPTSHKKINFWKNIWPTICTILAEIDAHQHPTSNQHQYFDEHPGKAFTTWIDNPSPHQNE
;
A
#
# COMPACT_ATOMS: atom_id res chain seq x y z
N MET A 1 -13.02 -23.72 33.13
CA MET A 1 -13.95 -23.66 31.96
C MET A 1 -15.25 -24.33 32.38
N PRO A 2 -16.44 -23.80 32.02
CA PRO A 2 -17.71 -24.44 32.36
C PRO A 2 -17.78 -25.89 31.82
N PRO A 3 -18.30 -26.87 32.57
CA PRO A 3 -18.32 -28.28 32.15
C PRO A 3 -19.01 -28.52 30.78
N ILE A 4 -20.08 -27.77 30.51
CA ILE A 4 -20.84 -27.83 29.26
C ILE A 4 -19.96 -27.46 28.05
N LEU A 5 -19.15 -26.40 28.18
CA LEU A 5 -18.27 -25.96 27.11
C LEU A 5 -17.15 -26.99 26.85
N SER A 6 -16.59 -27.58 27.91
CA SER A 6 -15.59 -28.64 27.78
C SER A 6 -16.16 -29.88 27.07
N SER A 7 -17.38 -30.29 27.43
CA SER A 7 -18.06 -31.40 26.77
C SER A 7 -18.36 -31.11 25.30
N PHE A 8 -18.85 -29.90 24.99
CA PHE A 8 -19.07 -29.48 23.61
C PHE A 8 -17.78 -29.52 22.77
N LEU A 9 -16.67 -29.00 23.31
CA LEU A 9 -15.37 -29.05 22.64
C LEU A 9 -14.90 -30.48 22.41
N LYS A 10 -15.08 -31.39 23.38
CA LYS A 10 -14.74 -32.81 23.19
C LYS A 10 -15.56 -33.45 22.09
N HIS A 11 -16.86 -33.19 22.02
CA HIS A 11 -17.72 -33.71 20.95
C HIS A 11 -17.38 -33.15 19.56
N LEU A 12 -16.76 -31.97 19.47
CA LEU A 12 -16.27 -31.45 18.18
C LEU A 12 -15.11 -32.25 17.58
N PHE A 13 -14.39 -33.03 18.39
CA PHE A 13 -13.21 -33.79 17.95
C PHE A 13 -13.38 -35.31 18.12
N ASN A 14 -14.20 -35.76 19.07
CA ASN A 14 -14.50 -37.17 19.27
C ASN A 14 -15.46 -37.68 18.20
N ASP A 15 -15.26 -38.92 17.76
CA ASP A 15 -16.11 -39.64 16.80
C ASP A 15 -16.33 -38.91 15.47
N VAL A 16 -15.39 -38.03 15.10
CA VAL A 16 -15.38 -37.34 13.82
C VAL A 16 -14.74 -38.24 12.75
N SER A 17 -15.35 -38.30 11.56
CA SER A 17 -14.76 -38.89 10.36
C SER A 17 -14.57 -37.82 9.29
N ILE A 18 -13.40 -37.78 8.68
CA ILE A 18 -13.04 -36.89 7.59
C ILE A 18 -13.00 -37.68 6.27
N GLU A 19 -13.48 -37.04 5.20
CA GLU A 19 -13.27 -37.45 3.82
C GLU A 19 -12.63 -36.28 3.06
N VAL A 20 -11.75 -36.58 2.11
CA VAL A 20 -11.16 -35.59 1.22
C VAL A 20 -11.77 -35.76 -0.16
N ILE A 21 -12.30 -34.66 -0.72
CA ILE A 21 -12.86 -34.64 -2.07
C ILE A 21 -11.86 -33.94 -3.00
N ILE A 22 -11.35 -34.67 -3.99
CA ILE A 22 -10.42 -34.14 -5.00
C ILE A 22 -11.00 -34.46 -6.38
N PHE A 23 -11.24 -33.44 -7.22
CA PHE A 23 -11.84 -33.61 -8.56
C PHE A 23 -13.13 -34.44 -8.55
N ASN A 24 -14.02 -34.22 -7.57
CA ASN A 24 -15.25 -34.99 -7.34
C ASN A 24 -15.05 -36.48 -7.00
N ALA A 25 -13.82 -36.93 -6.75
CA ALA A 25 -13.56 -38.24 -6.16
C ALA A 25 -13.41 -38.10 -4.65
N THR A 26 -14.07 -38.99 -3.90
CA THR A 26 -14.07 -38.99 -2.43
C THR A 26 -13.09 -40.05 -1.92
N SER A 27 -12.26 -39.70 -0.93
CA SER A 27 -11.42 -40.66 -0.23
C SER A 27 -12.25 -41.61 0.64
N HIS A 28 -11.63 -42.66 1.16
CA HIS A 28 -12.21 -43.39 2.29
C HIS A 28 -12.30 -42.47 3.51
N ARG A 29 -13.25 -42.77 4.41
CA ARG A 29 -13.38 -42.11 5.71
C ARG A 29 -12.20 -42.50 6.60
N PHE A 30 -11.64 -41.52 7.28
CA PHE A 30 -10.68 -41.75 8.36
C PHE A 30 -11.01 -40.83 9.54
N SER A 31 -10.68 -41.27 10.75
CA SER A 31 -10.89 -40.48 11.96
C SER A 31 -9.55 -39.85 12.38
N PRO A 32 -9.47 -38.51 12.47
CA PRO A 32 -8.26 -37.85 12.95
C PRO A 32 -8.07 -38.17 14.44
N THR A 33 -6.86 -38.61 14.81
CA THR A 33 -6.51 -38.89 16.22
C THR A 33 -5.93 -37.67 16.92
N THR A 34 -5.29 -36.76 16.18
CA THR A 34 -4.63 -35.56 16.70
C THR A 34 -4.83 -34.36 15.77
N GLY A 35 -4.71 -33.17 16.36
CA GLY A 35 -4.76 -31.91 15.63
C GLY A 35 -6.12 -31.23 15.63
N VAL A 36 -6.09 -29.93 15.40
CA VAL A 36 -7.28 -29.08 15.26
C VAL A 36 -7.71 -29.01 13.79
N LEU A 37 -9.00 -28.80 13.53
CA LEU A 37 -9.54 -28.75 12.17
C LEU A 37 -9.06 -27.49 11.45
N GLN A 38 -8.24 -27.63 10.40
CA GLN A 38 -7.82 -26.48 9.60
C GLN A 38 -9.02 -25.86 8.88
N GLY A 39 -9.14 -24.53 8.96
CA GLY A 39 -10.30 -23.78 8.44
C GLY A 39 -11.42 -23.54 9.46
N SER A 40 -11.41 -24.21 10.61
CA SER A 40 -12.33 -23.88 11.71
C SER A 40 -11.91 -22.57 12.40
N ILE A 41 -12.91 -21.73 12.71
CA ILE A 41 -12.74 -20.43 13.39
C ILE A 41 -12.12 -20.61 14.78
N LEU A 42 -12.37 -21.75 15.43
CA LEU A 42 -11.94 -22.01 16.80
C LEU A 42 -10.51 -22.59 16.88
N SER A 43 -10.03 -23.22 15.81
CA SER A 43 -8.74 -23.90 15.77
C SER A 43 -7.54 -23.02 16.13
N PRO A 44 -7.41 -21.77 15.66
CA PRO A 44 -6.31 -20.90 16.07
C PRO A 44 -6.29 -20.64 17.58
N PHE A 45 -7.46 -20.43 18.19
CA PHE A 45 -7.57 -20.22 19.63
C PHE A 45 -7.22 -21.47 20.43
N LEU A 46 -7.70 -22.64 20.00
CA LEU A 46 -7.35 -23.92 20.64
C LEU A 46 -5.86 -24.21 20.52
N TYR A 47 -5.25 -23.91 19.38
CA TYR A 47 -3.79 -23.99 19.21
C TYR A 47 -3.07 -23.05 20.18
N SER A 48 -3.50 -21.79 20.30
CA SER A 48 -2.91 -20.84 21.25
C SER A 48 -3.02 -21.32 22.69
N LEU A 49 -4.15 -21.91 23.10
CA LEU A 49 -4.31 -22.52 24.42
C LEU A 49 -3.38 -23.72 24.62
N TYR A 50 -3.30 -24.58 23.61
CA TYR A 50 -2.44 -25.77 23.64
C TYR A 50 -0.96 -25.41 23.83
N ILE A 51 -0.45 -24.39 23.13
CA ILE A 51 0.97 -24.01 23.19
C ILE A 51 1.30 -23.00 24.32
N ASN A 52 0.31 -22.54 25.09
CA ASN A 52 0.44 -21.37 25.97
C ASN A 52 1.45 -21.52 27.12
N SER A 53 1.83 -22.75 27.50
CA SER A 53 2.87 -23.01 28.50
C SER A 53 4.28 -22.73 27.99
N LEU A 54 4.51 -22.83 26.67
CA LEU A 54 5.84 -22.68 26.08
C LEU A 54 6.48 -21.30 26.35
N PRO A 55 5.78 -20.16 26.15
CA PRO A 55 6.33 -18.85 26.49
C PRO A 55 6.80 -18.72 27.94
N GLY A 56 6.09 -19.34 28.89
CA GLY A 56 6.45 -19.30 30.31
C GLY A 56 7.76 -20.02 30.61
N ILE A 57 8.04 -21.11 29.90
CA ILE A 57 9.29 -21.87 30.03
C ILE A 57 10.46 -21.09 29.40
N LEU A 58 10.24 -20.51 28.22
CA LEU A 58 11.31 -19.85 27.45
C LEU A 58 11.66 -18.45 27.97
N ARG A 59 10.75 -17.78 28.68
CA ARG A 59 10.97 -16.45 29.27
C ARG A 59 11.34 -16.62 30.74
N ASN A 60 12.56 -16.28 31.13
CA ASN A 60 12.95 -16.27 32.55
C ASN A 60 12.01 -15.33 33.33
N GLU A 61 11.36 -15.80 34.39
CA GLU A 61 10.42 -15.00 35.20
C GLU A 61 11.06 -13.71 35.75
N GLU A 62 12.35 -13.76 36.12
CA GLU A 62 13.11 -12.60 36.61
C GLU A 62 13.22 -11.46 35.57
N SER A 63 13.23 -11.80 34.27
CA SER A 63 13.40 -10.84 33.18
C SER A 63 12.14 -10.00 32.90
N LEU A 64 10.95 -10.53 33.22
CA LEU A 64 9.67 -9.82 33.08
C LEU A 64 9.29 -9.08 34.37
N GLN A 65 9.65 -9.61 35.54
CA GLN A 65 9.42 -8.95 36.82
C GLN A 65 10.19 -7.62 36.93
N HIS A 66 11.42 -7.52 36.39
CA HIS A 66 12.15 -6.23 36.35
C HIS A 66 11.44 -5.16 35.52
N ILE A 67 10.78 -5.54 34.41
CA ILE A 67 9.97 -4.62 33.60
C ILE A 67 8.77 -4.11 34.40
N ASN A 68 8.03 -5.01 35.07
CA ASN A 68 6.82 -4.65 35.81
C ASN A 68 7.11 -3.89 37.12
N THR A 69 8.23 -4.18 37.79
CA THR A 69 8.58 -3.58 39.09
C THR A 69 9.07 -2.14 38.93
N GLN A 70 9.76 -1.79 37.83
CA GLN A 70 10.17 -0.40 37.56
C GLN A 70 9.04 0.50 37.07
N LEU A 71 7.95 -0.05 36.51
CA LEU A 71 6.76 0.75 36.13
C LEU A 71 5.77 0.98 37.30
N SER A 72 5.77 0.13 38.32
CA SER A 72 4.80 0.19 39.42
C SER A 72 5.08 1.30 40.46
N THR A 73 6.23 1.96 40.38
CA THR A 73 6.60 3.08 41.27
C THR A 73 6.24 4.47 40.71
N ALA A 74 5.67 4.56 39.51
CA ALA A 74 5.16 5.81 38.95
C ALA A 74 3.68 6.02 39.36
N PRO A 75 3.31 7.17 39.95
CA PRO A 75 1.95 7.38 40.45
C PRO A 75 0.92 7.34 39.32
N ARG A 76 -0.13 6.55 39.58
CA ARG A 76 -1.27 6.24 38.71
C ARG A 76 -2.23 7.43 38.62
N SER A 77 -1.83 8.52 37.99
CA SER A 77 -2.71 9.61 37.54
C SER A 77 -1.95 10.51 36.57
N THR A 78 -2.49 10.69 35.36
CA THR A 78 -1.92 11.36 34.17
C THR A 78 -1.07 10.48 33.25
N VAL A 79 -1.72 9.92 32.22
CA VAL A 79 -1.05 9.43 31.00
C VAL A 79 -0.58 10.64 30.20
N THR A 80 0.51 11.23 30.68
CA THR A 80 1.37 12.16 29.93
C THR A 80 2.50 11.31 29.35
N PRO A 81 2.92 11.49 28.08
CA PRO A 81 4.06 10.74 27.56
C PRO A 81 5.24 11.04 28.46
N LEU A 82 5.85 9.98 29.01
CA LEU A 82 7.07 10.02 29.82
C LEU A 82 8.16 10.77 29.04
N LEU A 83 8.24 12.09 29.24
CA LEU A 83 9.16 13.00 28.56
C LEU A 83 10.24 13.56 29.46
N ASN A 84 10.29 13.20 30.74
CA ASN A 84 11.41 13.56 31.62
C ASN A 84 11.62 12.46 32.66
N ILE A 85 12.59 11.58 32.42
CA ILE A 85 13.26 10.81 33.47
C ILE A 85 14.76 11.07 33.29
N ASP A 86 15.39 11.50 34.38
CA ASP A 86 16.78 11.92 34.44
C ASP A 86 17.79 10.85 33.99
N ASN A 87 18.87 11.34 33.39
CA ASN A 87 19.80 10.66 32.49
C ASN A 87 20.87 9.76 33.15
N THR A 88 20.66 9.15 34.33
CA THR A 88 21.82 8.60 35.08
C THR A 88 21.77 7.14 35.55
N GLN A 89 20.81 6.32 35.16
CA GLN A 89 20.91 4.86 35.36
C GLN A 89 20.28 4.10 34.18
N THR A 90 21.09 3.57 33.28
CA THR A 90 20.64 2.65 32.23
C THR A 90 20.24 1.32 32.89
N ALA A 91 18.96 1.14 33.18
CA ALA A 91 18.43 -0.16 33.56
C ALA A 91 18.80 -1.20 32.47
N PRO A 92 19.25 -2.41 32.84
CA PRO A 92 19.58 -3.44 31.86
C PRO A 92 18.35 -3.76 31.01
N LEU A 93 18.55 -3.87 29.69
CA LEU A 93 17.47 -4.27 28.78
C LEU A 93 16.88 -5.61 29.26
N PRO A 94 15.55 -5.76 29.33
CA PRO A 94 14.98 -7.07 29.64
C PRO A 94 15.44 -8.11 28.61
N SER A 95 15.86 -9.28 29.08
CA SER A 95 16.30 -10.38 28.21
C SER A 95 15.11 -10.95 27.46
N ILE A 96 14.97 -10.60 26.18
CA ILE A 96 13.97 -11.19 25.30
C ILE A 96 14.56 -12.45 24.69
N ASN A 97 14.17 -13.60 25.21
CA ASN A 97 14.70 -14.89 24.75
C ASN A 97 13.88 -15.51 23.63
N CYS A 98 12.64 -15.09 23.44
CA CYS A 98 11.77 -15.67 22.41
C CYS A 98 10.72 -14.71 21.86
N LEU A 99 10.35 -14.92 20.59
CA LEU A 99 9.17 -14.36 19.93
C LEU A 99 8.35 -15.53 19.37
N LEU A 100 7.04 -15.51 19.57
CA LEU A 100 6.15 -16.58 19.11
C LEU A 100 5.02 -16.01 18.27
N TYR A 101 4.76 -16.62 17.13
CA TYR A 101 3.60 -16.36 16.30
C TYR A 101 3.10 -17.67 15.70
N ALA A 102 1.97 -18.17 16.20
CA ALA A 102 1.48 -19.51 15.85
C ALA A 102 2.59 -20.58 16.03
N ASP A 103 2.97 -21.30 14.98
CA ASP A 103 4.04 -22.30 14.94
C ASP A 103 5.43 -21.70 14.65
N ASP A 104 5.50 -20.45 14.19
CA ASP A 104 6.76 -19.74 13.99
C ASP A 104 7.31 -19.23 15.33
N VAL A 105 8.37 -19.87 15.82
CA VAL A 105 9.07 -19.49 17.05
C VAL A 105 10.49 -19.02 16.74
N VAL A 106 10.87 -17.87 17.29
CA VAL A 106 12.23 -17.31 17.22
C VAL A 106 12.84 -17.37 18.60
N LEU A 107 14.03 -17.97 18.71
CA LEU A 107 14.84 -17.96 19.92
C LEU A 107 15.98 -16.95 19.77
N ILE A 108 16.27 -16.21 20.84
CA ILE A 108 17.27 -15.13 20.86
C ILE A 108 18.13 -15.33 22.11
N GLY A 109 19.46 -15.34 21.94
CA GLY A 109 20.37 -15.52 23.06
C GLY A 109 21.81 -15.77 22.63
N THR A 110 22.68 -15.99 23.62
CA THR A 110 24.05 -16.46 23.38
C THR A 110 24.04 -17.91 22.89
N PRO A 111 25.14 -18.41 22.29
CA PRO A 111 25.23 -19.80 21.85
C PRO A 111 24.85 -20.83 22.92
N GLU A 112 25.28 -20.61 24.15
CA GLU A 112 24.99 -21.47 25.30
C GLU A 112 23.50 -21.41 25.65
N LYS A 113 22.93 -20.20 25.70
CA LYS A 113 21.52 -20.01 26.01
C LYS A 113 20.60 -20.61 24.95
N ILE A 114 20.98 -20.53 23.67
CA ILE A 114 20.20 -21.15 22.59
C ILE A 114 20.18 -22.67 22.73
N LYS A 115 21.28 -23.32 23.13
CA LYS A 115 21.29 -24.77 23.38
C LYS A 115 20.33 -25.17 24.50
N ASP A 116 20.35 -24.42 25.60
CA ASP A 116 19.41 -24.59 26.72
C ASP A 116 17.95 -24.41 26.27
N LEU A 117 17.65 -23.33 25.55
CA LEU A 117 16.30 -23.07 25.02
C LEU A 117 15.83 -24.14 24.02
N LEU A 118 16.72 -24.68 23.19
CA LEU A 118 16.39 -25.78 22.28
C LEU A 118 16.05 -27.05 23.05
N LEU A 119 16.79 -27.39 24.10
CA LEU A 119 16.49 -28.53 24.96
C LEU A 119 15.12 -28.39 25.62
N GLN A 120 14.82 -27.21 26.19
CA GLN A 120 13.50 -26.92 26.76
C GLN A 120 12.37 -27.04 25.73
N CYS A 121 12.62 -26.59 24.49
CA CYS A 121 11.70 -26.77 23.38
C CYS A 121 11.45 -28.25 23.05
N GLU A 122 12.47 -29.11 23.10
CA GLU A 122 12.33 -30.56 22.90
C GLU A 122 11.51 -31.19 24.03
N GLU A 123 11.87 -30.94 25.28
CA GLU A 123 11.18 -31.49 26.45
C GLU A 123 9.70 -31.12 26.46
N HIS A 124 9.39 -29.85 26.21
CA HIS A 124 8.02 -29.38 26.11
C HIS A 124 7.26 -30.03 24.95
N SER A 125 7.93 -30.28 23.83
CA SER A 125 7.31 -30.97 22.68
C SER A 125 6.91 -32.41 23.01
N TYR A 126 7.72 -33.12 23.79
CA TYR A 126 7.38 -34.46 24.27
C TYR A 126 6.22 -34.44 25.27
N GLN A 127 6.16 -33.45 26.15
CA GLN A 127 5.09 -33.31 27.14
C GLN A 127 3.72 -33.07 26.50
N LEU A 128 3.65 -32.21 25.48
CA LEU A 128 2.38 -31.87 24.82
C LEU A 128 2.05 -32.76 23.62
N GLY A 129 3.02 -33.48 23.05
CA GLY A 129 2.80 -34.38 21.92
C GLY A 129 2.83 -33.70 20.54
N TYR A 130 3.67 -32.68 20.37
CA TYR A 130 3.99 -32.10 19.06
C TYR A 130 5.47 -32.28 18.73
N ARG A 131 5.89 -31.95 17.51
CA ARG A 131 7.28 -32.09 17.10
C ARG A 131 7.76 -30.89 16.29
N TRP A 132 8.92 -30.35 16.64
CA TRP A 132 9.60 -29.35 15.81
C TRP A 132 10.11 -29.99 14.52
N ASN A 133 10.28 -29.18 13.47
CA ASN A 133 10.85 -29.63 12.20
C ASN A 133 12.27 -29.06 12.02
N PRO A 134 13.32 -29.83 12.37
CA PRO A 134 14.71 -29.35 12.30
C PRO A 134 15.11 -28.88 10.90
N ALA A 135 14.55 -29.49 9.84
CA ALA A 135 14.85 -29.14 8.46
C ALA A 135 14.21 -27.82 7.99
N LYS A 136 13.14 -27.36 8.66
CA LYS A 136 12.53 -26.04 8.43
C LYS A 136 13.07 -24.97 9.39
N SER A 137 13.64 -25.37 10.52
CA SER A 137 14.32 -24.48 11.46
C SER A 137 15.65 -23.98 10.88
N VAL A 138 16.14 -22.84 11.37
CA VAL A 138 17.42 -22.30 10.94
C VAL A 138 18.13 -21.58 12.08
N ILE A 139 19.46 -21.68 12.10
CA ILE A 139 20.32 -20.86 12.96
C ILE A 139 20.87 -19.69 12.15
N VAL A 140 20.67 -18.47 12.65
CA VAL A 140 21.25 -17.26 12.09
C VAL A 140 22.29 -16.73 13.07
N GLU A 141 23.57 -16.90 12.73
CA GLU A 141 24.69 -16.46 13.56
C GLU A 141 25.75 -15.72 12.73
N HIS A 142 26.75 -15.16 13.41
CA HIS A 142 27.84 -14.46 12.74
C HIS A 142 28.63 -15.43 11.83
N PRO A 143 29.00 -15.06 10.59
CA PRO A 143 29.73 -15.95 9.67
C PRO A 143 31.07 -16.49 10.20
N GLN A 144 31.66 -15.80 11.18
CA GLN A 144 32.92 -16.18 11.83
C GLN A 144 32.72 -17.10 13.05
N SER A 145 31.48 -17.37 13.46
CA SER A 145 31.13 -18.31 14.53
C SER A 145 31.20 -19.74 13.99
N LEU A 146 32.41 -20.28 13.84
CA LEU A 146 32.64 -21.49 13.04
C LEU A 146 32.38 -22.83 13.75
N SER A 147 32.21 -22.87 15.08
CA SER A 147 32.37 -24.14 15.81
C SER A 147 31.14 -24.67 16.56
N THR A 148 30.04 -23.91 16.68
CA THR A 148 28.88 -24.37 17.48
C THR A 148 27.88 -25.11 16.61
N THR A 149 27.57 -26.36 16.96
CA THR A 149 26.47 -27.12 16.35
C THR A 149 25.24 -27.02 17.24
N TYR A 150 24.07 -26.84 16.62
CA TYR A 150 22.77 -26.79 17.26
C TYR A 150 21.91 -27.91 16.73
N GLN A 151 21.16 -28.58 17.60
CA GLN A 151 20.39 -29.75 17.26
C GLN A 151 18.99 -29.67 17.85
N LEU A 152 18.05 -30.30 17.17
CA LEU A 152 16.74 -30.67 17.68
C LEU A 152 16.54 -32.16 17.45
N TYR A 153 16.26 -32.94 18.50
CA TYR A 153 16.06 -34.39 18.45
C TYR A 153 17.23 -35.15 17.81
N ASN A 154 18.47 -34.76 18.16
CA ASN A 154 19.71 -35.23 17.53
C ASN A 154 19.86 -34.91 16.03
N SER A 155 18.98 -34.07 15.47
CA SER A 155 19.07 -33.61 14.08
C SER A 155 19.67 -32.21 14.05
N THR A 156 20.76 -32.03 13.31
CA THR A 156 21.42 -30.73 13.16
C THR A 156 20.52 -29.72 12.45
N ILE A 157 20.40 -28.53 13.02
CA ILE A 157 19.67 -27.41 12.41
C ILE A 157 20.60 -26.73 11.39
N PRO A 158 20.14 -26.48 10.15
CA PRO A 158 20.96 -25.79 9.15
C PRO A 158 21.24 -24.34 9.56
N LYS A 159 22.40 -23.83 9.13
CA LYS A 159 22.81 -22.44 9.35
C LYS A 159 22.53 -21.59 8.12
N ALA A 160 22.13 -20.34 8.32
CA ALA A 160 21.97 -19.36 7.24
C ALA A 160 22.43 -17.96 7.67
N THR A 161 22.78 -17.13 6.70
CA THR A 161 23.18 -15.73 6.93
C THR A 161 22.00 -14.80 7.19
N SER A 162 20.79 -15.22 6.80
CA SER A 162 19.53 -14.53 7.02
C SER A 162 18.37 -15.51 7.11
N PHE A 163 17.30 -15.11 7.79
CA PHE A 163 16.05 -15.87 7.90
C PHE A 163 14.85 -14.96 7.64
N THR A 164 13.79 -15.52 7.05
CA THR A 164 12.55 -14.80 6.80
C THR A 164 11.54 -15.13 7.90
N TYR A 165 11.34 -14.22 8.85
CA TYR A 165 10.34 -14.35 9.91
C TYR A 165 9.12 -13.49 9.58
N LEU A 166 7.93 -14.09 9.52
CA LEU A 166 6.68 -13.42 9.13
C LEU A 166 6.81 -12.62 7.81
N GLY A 167 7.55 -13.17 6.85
CA GLY A 167 7.81 -12.51 5.56
C GLY A 167 8.91 -11.44 5.59
N ILE A 168 9.52 -11.16 6.74
CA ILE A 168 10.55 -10.13 6.88
C ILE A 168 11.94 -10.78 6.96
N PRO A 169 12.87 -10.48 6.03
CA PRO A 169 14.22 -11.00 6.08
C PRO A 169 15.04 -10.31 7.17
N VAL A 170 15.60 -11.08 8.08
CA VAL A 170 16.44 -10.65 9.21
C VAL A 170 17.81 -11.30 9.09
N ASN A 171 18.88 -10.51 9.23
CA ASN A 171 20.25 -11.01 9.21
C ASN A 171 20.78 -11.31 10.63
N TYR A 172 21.99 -11.86 10.71
CA TYR A 172 22.66 -12.18 11.98
C TYR A 172 22.90 -11.00 12.94
N LYS A 173 22.74 -9.75 12.48
CA LYS A 173 22.81 -8.55 13.34
C LYS A 173 21.45 -8.15 13.92
N GLY A 174 20.40 -8.96 13.69
CA GLY A 174 19.02 -8.59 14.01
C GLY A 174 18.49 -7.43 13.16
N GLN A 175 19.15 -7.11 12.06
CA GLN A 175 18.74 -6.02 11.18
C GLN A 175 17.88 -6.55 10.03
N LEU A 176 16.80 -5.83 9.73
CA LEU A 176 15.97 -6.14 8.55
C LEU A 176 16.79 -5.90 7.28
N ASP A 177 16.85 -6.89 6.39
CA ASP A 177 17.41 -6.72 5.05
C ASP A 177 16.40 -5.98 4.17
N GLY A 178 16.49 -4.65 4.22
CA GLY A 178 15.64 -3.78 3.40
C GLY A 178 15.83 -3.99 1.90
N LYS A 179 17.00 -4.46 1.43
CA LYS A 179 17.22 -4.66 -0.02
C LYS A 179 16.44 -5.88 -0.48
N GLN A 180 16.57 -7.00 0.22
CA GLN A 180 15.85 -8.23 -0.09
C GLN A 180 14.34 -8.05 0.08
N LEU A 181 13.89 -7.39 1.16
CA LEU A 181 12.48 -7.09 1.41
C LEU A 181 11.85 -6.31 0.26
N ILE A 182 12.48 -5.21 -0.15
CA ILE A 182 11.93 -4.32 -1.17
C ILE A 182 11.93 -4.98 -2.54
N ALA A 183 12.97 -5.74 -2.88
CA ALA A 183 13.02 -6.52 -4.12
C ALA A 183 11.92 -7.58 -4.17
N ARG A 184 11.67 -8.29 -3.06
CA ARG A 184 10.59 -9.27 -2.93
C ARG A 184 9.22 -8.61 -3.11
N ASN A 185 8.97 -7.49 -2.42
CA ASN A 185 7.71 -6.75 -2.51
C ASN A 185 7.44 -6.26 -3.93
N ALA A 186 8.44 -5.67 -4.59
CA ALA A 186 8.35 -5.23 -5.99
C ALA A 186 8.01 -6.39 -6.92
N THR A 187 8.76 -7.49 -6.83
CA THR A 187 8.57 -8.68 -7.68
C THR A 187 7.18 -9.30 -7.47
N SER A 188 6.73 -9.41 -6.22
CA SER A 188 5.41 -9.95 -5.86
C SER A 188 4.28 -9.08 -6.41
N ALA A 189 4.40 -7.76 -6.31
CA ALA A 189 3.43 -6.81 -6.85
C ALA A 189 3.36 -6.88 -8.38
N GLU A 190 4.50 -6.88 -9.07
CA GLU A 190 4.54 -6.95 -10.53
C GLU A 190 4.02 -8.30 -11.07
N LYS A 191 4.32 -9.41 -10.39
CA LYS A 191 3.75 -10.73 -10.73
C LYS A 191 2.23 -10.74 -10.58
N ALA A 192 1.72 -10.18 -9.48
CA ALA A 192 0.28 -10.08 -9.26
C ALA A 192 -0.39 -9.14 -10.28
N MET A 193 0.26 -8.05 -10.67
CA MET A 193 -0.25 -7.14 -11.69
C MET A 193 -0.34 -7.81 -13.07
N ARG A 194 0.65 -8.66 -13.42
CA ARG A 194 0.59 -9.47 -14.64
C ARG A 194 -0.61 -10.41 -14.65
N ILE A 195 -0.92 -11.06 -13.52
CA ILE A 195 -2.13 -11.90 -13.39
C ILE A 195 -3.39 -11.06 -13.57
N LEU A 196 -3.51 -9.92 -12.89
CA LEU A 196 -4.67 -9.04 -13.06
C LEU A 196 -4.83 -8.56 -14.51
N SER A 197 -3.72 -8.32 -15.20
CA SER A 197 -3.74 -7.90 -16.60
C SER A 197 -4.26 -8.99 -17.52
N SER A 198 -3.96 -10.26 -17.22
CA SER A 198 -4.52 -11.41 -17.95
C SER A 198 -6.03 -11.58 -17.77
N ILE A 199 -6.61 -11.03 -16.71
CA ILE A 199 -8.05 -11.10 -16.38
C ILE A 199 -8.78 -9.80 -16.80
N GLY A 200 -8.17 -8.99 -17.67
CA GLY A 200 -8.83 -7.81 -18.27
C GLY A 200 -8.52 -6.47 -17.61
N ILE A 201 -7.58 -6.40 -16.65
CA ILE A 201 -6.97 -5.11 -16.25
C ILE A 201 -5.93 -4.71 -17.31
N SER A 202 -6.41 -4.32 -18.48
CA SER A 202 -5.59 -3.97 -19.63
C SER A 202 -5.91 -2.55 -20.13
N PRO A 203 -5.13 -2.02 -21.09
CA PRO A 203 -5.38 -0.70 -21.66
C PRO A 203 -6.77 -0.55 -22.29
N THR A 204 -7.33 -1.63 -22.82
CA THR A 204 -8.61 -1.66 -23.55
C THR A 204 -9.72 -2.42 -22.83
N GLY A 205 -9.40 -3.07 -21.70
CA GLY A 205 -10.34 -3.86 -20.91
C GLY A 205 -11.25 -3.01 -20.03
N VAL A 206 -11.19 -3.19 -18.71
CA VAL A 206 -12.04 -2.44 -17.77
C VAL A 206 -11.68 -0.96 -17.68
N SER A 207 -12.58 -0.15 -17.11
CA SER A 207 -12.35 1.29 -16.94
C SER A 207 -11.09 1.58 -16.10
N LYS A 208 -10.38 2.67 -16.42
CA LYS A 208 -9.16 3.06 -15.69
C LYS A 208 -9.39 3.24 -14.19
N ILE A 209 -10.57 3.74 -13.81
CA ILE A 209 -10.95 3.87 -12.40
C ILE A 209 -11.00 2.51 -11.73
N LEU A 210 -11.68 1.54 -12.34
CA LEU A 210 -11.78 0.20 -11.78
C LEU A 210 -10.39 -0.47 -11.75
N SER A 211 -9.61 -0.36 -12.82
CA SER A 211 -8.22 -0.87 -12.87
C SER A 211 -7.39 -0.34 -11.71
N VAL A 212 -7.42 0.97 -11.46
CA VAL A 212 -6.65 1.58 -10.38
C VAL A 212 -7.22 1.22 -9.01
N ARG A 213 -8.54 1.09 -8.84
CA ARG A 213 -9.14 0.59 -7.59
C ARG A 213 -8.64 -0.82 -7.27
N LEU A 214 -8.64 -1.72 -8.25
CA LEU A 214 -8.13 -3.09 -8.12
C LEU A 214 -6.62 -3.09 -7.82
N TYR A 215 -5.83 -2.23 -8.47
CA TYR A 215 -4.42 -2.02 -8.10
C TYR A 215 -4.29 -1.60 -6.63
N THR A 216 -5.04 -0.59 -6.18
CA THR A 216 -4.94 -0.11 -4.79
C THR A 216 -5.40 -1.12 -3.75
N GLN A 217 -6.29 -2.05 -4.13
CA GLN A 217 -6.86 -3.06 -3.26
C GLN A 217 -6.00 -4.32 -3.17
N PHE A 218 -5.45 -4.80 -4.29
CA PHE A 218 -4.80 -6.11 -4.35
C PHE A 218 -3.29 -6.06 -4.60
N ILE A 219 -2.81 -5.02 -5.31
CA ILE A 219 -1.39 -4.92 -5.71
C ILE A 219 -0.61 -4.04 -4.75
N ARG A 220 -1.11 -2.85 -4.45
CA ARG A 220 -0.44 -1.89 -3.56
C ARG A 220 -0.12 -2.47 -2.18
N PRO A 221 -0.99 -3.28 -1.52
CA PRO A 221 -0.62 -3.92 -0.25
C PRO A 221 0.63 -4.79 -0.31
N LYS A 222 0.92 -5.42 -1.47
CA LYS A 222 2.15 -6.21 -1.68
C LYS A 222 3.40 -5.34 -1.70
N LEU A 223 3.30 -4.11 -2.23
CA LEU A 223 4.38 -3.12 -2.16
C LEU A 223 4.55 -2.57 -0.74
N GLU A 224 3.44 -2.42 -0.02
CA GLU A 224 3.36 -1.76 1.29
C GLU A 224 3.74 -2.65 2.49
N TYR A 225 3.80 -3.97 2.28
CA TYR A 225 4.16 -4.92 3.33
C TYR A 225 5.46 -4.52 4.03
N ASP A 226 5.42 -4.43 5.36
CA ASP A 226 6.51 -3.99 6.26
C ASP A 226 7.04 -2.56 6.12
N LEU A 227 6.49 -1.73 5.22
CA LEU A 227 6.92 -0.33 5.09
C LEU A 227 6.58 0.51 6.33
N ALA A 228 5.62 0.07 7.15
CA ALA A 228 5.25 0.72 8.40
C ALA A 228 6.39 0.77 9.43
N ILE A 229 7.27 -0.23 9.43
CA ILE A 229 8.37 -0.39 10.40
C ILE A 229 9.77 -0.30 9.75
N THR A 230 9.81 -0.11 8.43
CA THR A 230 11.02 0.00 7.65
C THR A 230 11.29 1.47 7.32
N THR A 231 12.56 1.85 7.23
CA THR A 231 13.01 3.17 6.76
C THR A 231 13.82 3.00 5.47
N PRO A 232 13.15 2.89 4.30
CA PRO A 232 13.84 2.65 3.04
C PRO A 232 14.80 3.78 2.70
N ASN A 233 16.01 3.44 2.25
CA ASN A 233 16.94 4.42 1.71
C ASN A 233 16.49 4.91 0.32
N LYS A 234 17.21 5.88 -0.27
CA LYS A 234 16.84 6.47 -1.57
C LYS A 234 16.72 5.43 -2.70
N GLN A 235 17.64 4.46 -2.77
CA GLN A 235 17.63 3.42 -3.83
C GLN A 235 16.46 2.45 -3.66
N GLN A 236 16.18 2.03 -2.43
CA GLN A 236 15.04 1.19 -2.10
C GLN A 236 13.72 1.90 -2.39
N GLN A 237 13.64 3.19 -2.02
CA GLN A 237 12.47 4.01 -2.33
C GLN A 237 12.24 4.15 -3.83
N GLN A 238 13.32 4.33 -4.61
CA GLN A 238 13.25 4.37 -6.07
C GLN A 238 12.78 3.02 -6.66
N THR A 239 13.22 1.91 -6.11
CA THR A 239 12.77 0.56 -6.53
C THR A 239 11.27 0.39 -6.35
N LEU A 240 10.72 0.79 -5.20
CA LEU A 240 9.27 0.79 -4.97
C LEU A 240 8.52 1.69 -5.95
N GLU A 241 9.03 2.90 -6.20
CA GLU A 241 8.41 3.83 -7.15
C GLU A 241 8.43 3.26 -8.57
N ILE A 242 9.52 2.62 -9.00
CA ILE A 242 9.60 1.96 -10.31
C ILE A 242 8.55 0.86 -10.41
N ALA A 243 8.42 -0.02 -9.41
CA ALA A 243 7.43 -1.10 -9.42
C ALA A 243 5.99 -0.56 -9.49
N GLN A 244 5.66 0.47 -8.69
CA GLN A 244 4.38 1.17 -8.79
C GLN A 244 4.18 1.77 -10.19
N ASN A 245 5.20 2.43 -10.73
CA ASN A 245 5.12 3.07 -12.05
C ASN A 245 4.87 2.05 -13.16
N ASN A 246 5.53 0.90 -13.11
CA ASN A 246 5.33 -0.19 -14.07
C ASN A 246 3.88 -0.68 -14.03
N CYS A 247 3.32 -0.89 -12.84
CA CYS A 247 1.91 -1.29 -12.69
C CYS A 247 0.94 -0.25 -13.26
N ILE A 248 1.16 1.04 -12.97
CA ILE A 248 0.30 2.11 -13.48
C ILE A 248 0.44 2.28 -15.00
N ARG A 249 1.66 2.16 -15.55
CA ARG A 249 1.87 2.18 -17.01
C ARG A 249 1.13 1.04 -17.71
N GLN A 250 1.12 -0.15 -17.12
CA GLN A 250 0.40 -1.30 -17.66
C GLN A 250 -1.11 -1.03 -17.73
N ILE A 251 -1.70 -0.38 -16.72
CA ILE A 251 -3.11 0.03 -16.74
C ILE A 251 -3.37 0.99 -17.90
N TYR A 252 -2.46 1.92 -18.17
CA TYR A 252 -2.63 2.95 -19.20
C TYR A 252 -2.18 2.52 -20.60
N GLY A 253 -1.47 1.41 -20.74
CA GLY A 253 -0.82 1.02 -22.00
C GLY A 253 0.32 1.98 -22.38
N ALA A 254 0.98 2.54 -21.36
CA ALA A 254 2.00 3.57 -21.53
C ALA A 254 3.36 2.97 -21.91
N HIS A 255 4.20 3.77 -22.59
CA HIS A 255 5.60 3.41 -22.81
C HIS A 255 6.38 3.37 -21.49
N SER A 256 7.46 2.59 -21.43
CA SER A 256 8.36 2.45 -20.27
C SER A 256 8.91 3.78 -19.73
N HIS A 257 9.01 4.81 -20.58
CA HIS A 257 9.55 6.13 -20.26
C HIS A 257 8.45 7.18 -20.02
N SER A 258 7.17 6.83 -20.21
CA SER A 258 6.08 7.75 -19.94
C SER A 258 6.07 8.12 -18.45
N SER A 259 5.95 9.43 -18.18
CA SER A 259 5.76 9.93 -16.83
C SER A 259 4.44 9.42 -16.26
N THR A 260 4.50 8.85 -15.06
CA THR A 260 3.33 8.35 -14.32
C THR A 260 2.77 9.37 -13.36
N GLN A 261 3.39 10.56 -13.23
CA GLN A 261 2.95 11.59 -12.29
C GLN A 261 1.52 12.03 -12.57
N VAL A 262 1.20 12.33 -13.85
CA VAL A 262 -0.15 12.68 -14.27
C VAL A 262 -1.12 11.51 -14.07
N MET A 263 -0.73 10.30 -14.46
CA MET A 263 -1.58 9.09 -14.26
C MET A 263 -1.96 8.91 -12.79
N ARG A 264 -1.00 9.05 -11.88
CA ARG A 264 -1.26 8.98 -10.45
C ARG A 264 -2.17 10.12 -9.98
N HIS A 265 -1.91 11.34 -10.45
CA HIS A 265 -2.68 12.53 -10.10
C HIS A 265 -4.15 12.41 -10.50
N LEU A 266 -4.44 11.95 -11.73
CA LEU A 266 -5.81 11.74 -12.22
C LEU A 266 -6.62 10.81 -11.30
N HIS A 267 -5.97 9.86 -10.63
CA HIS A 267 -6.60 8.91 -9.72
C HIS A 267 -6.46 9.26 -8.24
N LYS A 268 -5.87 10.40 -7.88
CA LYS A 268 -5.54 10.75 -6.49
C LYS A 268 -4.64 9.69 -5.83
N LEU A 269 -3.72 9.09 -6.60
CA LEU A 269 -2.78 8.11 -6.10
C LEU A 269 -1.53 8.79 -5.53
N PRO A 270 -1.18 8.53 -4.27
CA PRO A 270 0.10 8.97 -3.73
C PRO A 270 1.27 8.16 -4.31
N SER A 271 2.47 8.72 -4.21
CA SER A 271 3.73 8.04 -4.49
C SER A 271 4.03 6.98 -3.42
N MET A 272 4.90 6.01 -3.70
CA MET A 272 5.32 5.03 -2.69
C MET A 272 6.02 5.69 -1.49
N LYS A 273 6.77 6.79 -1.70
CA LYS A 273 7.37 7.56 -0.60
C LYS A 273 6.30 8.11 0.33
N GLU A 274 5.30 8.78 -0.23
CA GLU A 274 4.16 9.31 0.52
C GLU A 274 3.39 8.18 1.24
N ARG A 275 3.23 7.01 0.61
CA ARG A 275 2.61 5.83 1.25
C ARG A 275 3.42 5.32 2.44
N THR A 276 4.73 5.18 2.31
CA THR A 276 5.63 4.80 3.42
C THR A 276 5.42 5.74 4.61
N THR A 277 5.50 7.05 4.40
CA THR A 277 5.31 8.05 5.46
C THR A 277 3.93 7.95 6.12
N ILE A 278 2.87 7.71 5.33
CA ILE A 278 1.51 7.51 5.87
C ILE A 278 1.43 6.23 6.71
N LEU A 279 2.05 5.14 6.28
CA LEU A 279 2.04 3.85 6.98
C LEU A 279 2.80 3.94 8.31
N GLN A 280 3.96 4.58 8.31
CA GLN A 280 4.76 4.83 9.51
C GLN A 280 3.98 5.66 10.54
N ALA A 281 3.36 6.77 10.12
CA ALA A 281 2.58 7.60 11.02
C ALA A 281 1.36 6.85 11.60
N LYS A 282 0.70 6.00 10.79
CA LYS A 282 -0.39 5.14 11.29
C LYS A 282 0.08 4.12 12.31
N PHE A 283 1.23 3.49 12.05
CA PHE A 283 1.84 2.54 12.96
C PHE A 283 2.18 3.19 14.30
N LEU A 284 2.83 4.37 14.28
CA LEU A 284 3.13 5.13 15.50
C LEU A 284 1.87 5.60 16.24
N LEU A 285 0.78 5.93 15.55
CA LEU A 285 -0.49 6.21 16.24
C LEU A 285 -1.05 4.95 16.90
N SER A 286 -0.96 3.79 16.24
CA SER A 286 -1.51 2.54 16.77
C SER A 286 -0.83 2.09 18.06
N THR A 287 0.41 2.52 18.32
CA THR A 287 1.16 2.10 19.51
C THR A 287 0.58 2.71 20.80
N TYR A 288 -0.14 3.82 20.71
CA TYR A 288 -0.84 4.42 21.87
C TYR A 288 -2.09 3.65 22.30
N TYR A 289 -2.57 2.72 21.46
CA TYR A 289 -3.74 1.89 21.73
C TYR A 289 -3.36 0.44 22.04
N LEU A 290 -2.06 0.15 22.17
CA LEU A 290 -1.59 -1.15 22.58
C LEU A 290 -1.83 -1.34 24.09
N PRO A 291 -2.12 -2.57 24.54
CA PRO A 291 -2.13 -2.91 25.96
C PRO A 291 -0.80 -2.56 26.66
N ASP A 292 -0.87 -2.31 27.97
CA ASP A 292 0.31 -1.99 28.80
C ASP A 292 1.30 -3.16 28.87
N ASP A 293 0.78 -4.40 28.80
CA ASP A 293 1.56 -5.64 28.81
C ASP A 293 2.07 -6.04 27.42
N ALA A 294 1.74 -5.28 26.36
CA ALA A 294 2.28 -5.55 25.04
C ALA A 294 3.80 -5.30 25.03
N LEU A 295 4.55 -6.25 24.45
CA LEU A 295 6.01 -6.19 24.38
C LEU A 295 6.53 -4.85 23.84
N LEU A 296 5.88 -4.31 22.80
CA LEU A 296 6.30 -3.03 22.24
C LEU A 296 6.08 -1.88 23.24
N THR A 297 4.94 -1.83 23.94
CA THR A 297 4.65 -0.81 24.96
C THR A 297 5.72 -0.80 26.05
N GLN A 298 6.12 -1.99 26.52
CA GLN A 298 7.18 -2.16 27.51
C GLN A 298 8.57 -1.72 27.01
N LEU A 299 8.83 -1.85 25.70
CA LEU A 299 10.12 -1.51 25.10
C LEU A 299 10.25 -0.04 24.67
N ILE A 300 9.15 0.68 24.48
CA ILE A 300 9.16 2.09 24.03
C ILE A 300 10.11 2.98 24.86
N PRO A 301 10.11 2.94 26.20
CA PRO A 301 11.02 3.76 27.01
C PRO A 301 12.50 3.57 26.63
N TYR A 302 12.93 2.31 26.45
CA TYR A 302 14.30 1.97 26.03
C TYR A 302 14.56 2.39 24.58
N LEU A 303 13.60 2.17 23.67
CA LEU A 303 13.75 2.52 22.25
C LEU A 303 13.91 4.03 22.02
N ASN A 304 13.29 4.86 22.85
CA ASN A 304 13.41 6.31 22.81
C ASN A 304 14.80 6.81 23.25
N GLN A 305 15.50 6.09 24.12
CA GLN A 305 16.85 6.46 24.58
C GLN A 305 17.91 6.19 23.50
N HIS A 306 17.69 5.20 22.63
CA HIS A 306 18.64 4.82 21.59
C HIS A 306 18.43 5.61 20.29
N THR A 307 19.22 6.65 20.09
CA THR A 307 19.17 7.54 18.91
C THR A 307 19.44 6.87 17.56
N LYS A 308 20.05 5.68 17.56
CA LYS A 308 20.29 4.87 16.34
C LYS A 308 19.19 3.84 16.07
N SER A 309 18.17 3.75 16.94
CA SER A 309 17.08 2.80 16.79
C SER A 309 16.22 3.14 15.56
N LYS A 310 15.63 2.12 14.93
CA LYS A 310 14.64 2.34 13.87
C LYS A 310 13.44 3.12 14.38
N TRP A 311 13.05 2.90 15.63
CA TRP A 311 11.99 3.64 16.31
C TRP A 311 12.24 5.15 16.29
N HIS A 312 13.45 5.59 16.63
CA HIS A 312 13.83 7.01 16.54
C HIS A 312 13.71 7.58 15.13
N LEU A 313 14.12 6.81 14.12
CA LEU A 313 14.00 7.22 12.72
C LEU A 313 12.54 7.33 12.26
N LEU A 314 11.65 6.44 12.73
CA LEU A 314 10.21 6.51 12.45
C LEU A 314 9.59 7.77 13.04
N ASN A 315 9.97 8.13 14.27
CA ASN A 315 9.55 9.36 14.92
C ASN A 315 10.02 10.62 14.17
N LYS A 316 11.04 10.55 13.30
CA LYS A 316 11.46 11.69 12.47
C LYS A 316 10.70 11.80 11.14
N SER A 317 9.73 10.93 10.87
CA SER A 317 8.97 10.98 9.62
C SER A 317 8.16 12.28 9.50
N THR A 318 8.10 12.85 8.29
CA THR A 318 7.57 14.20 8.04
C THR A 318 6.11 14.35 8.43
N LEU A 319 5.25 13.38 8.08
CA LEU A 319 3.84 13.41 8.44
C LEU A 319 3.63 13.28 9.96
N TRP A 320 4.43 12.45 10.61
CA TRP A 320 4.35 12.26 12.06
C TRP A 320 4.63 13.57 12.80
N GLN A 321 5.68 14.28 12.38
CA GLN A 321 6.05 15.57 12.95
C GLN A 321 4.97 16.65 12.75
N GLN A 322 4.13 16.54 11.70
CA GLN A 322 3.04 17.49 11.44
C GLN A 322 1.75 17.22 12.24
N LEU A 323 1.66 16.10 12.97
CA LEU A 323 0.50 15.85 13.83
C LEU A 323 0.50 16.76 15.06
N PRO A 324 -0.66 17.19 15.57
CA PRO A 324 -0.72 18.04 16.76
C PRO A 324 -0.23 17.27 18.01
N GLU A 325 0.33 18.01 18.97
CA GLU A 325 0.63 17.50 20.30
C GLU A 325 -0.57 17.72 21.25
N PRO A 326 -0.83 16.80 22.20
CA PRO A 326 -0.15 15.51 22.37
C PRO A 326 -0.62 14.48 21.33
N LYS A 327 0.31 13.69 20.77
CA LYS A 327 0.02 12.73 19.67
C LYS A 327 -1.11 11.74 19.97
N ASN A 328 -1.26 11.32 21.23
CA ASN A 328 -2.27 10.35 21.67
C ASN A 328 -3.72 10.84 21.47
N ASN A 329 -3.96 12.15 21.47
CA ASN A 329 -5.29 12.75 21.25
C ASN A 329 -5.65 12.91 19.77
N THR A 330 -4.83 12.37 18.86
CA THR A 330 -5.08 12.48 17.42
C THR A 330 -6.31 11.67 17.02
N THR A 331 -7.43 12.36 16.78
CA THR A 331 -8.64 11.72 16.24
C THR A 331 -8.46 11.28 14.79
N THR A 332 -9.33 10.37 14.33
CA THR A 332 -9.38 9.96 12.91
C THR A 332 -9.62 11.15 11.97
N ALA A 333 -10.43 12.15 12.38
CA ALA A 333 -10.69 13.35 11.58
C ALA A 333 -9.43 14.22 11.47
N THR A 334 -8.75 14.45 12.60
CA THR A 334 -7.48 15.19 12.67
C THR A 334 -6.41 14.54 11.78
N PHE A 335 -6.20 13.22 11.91
CA PHE A 335 -5.24 12.51 11.07
C PHE A 335 -5.59 12.63 9.57
N LYS A 336 -6.87 12.51 9.20
CA LYS A 336 -7.32 12.68 7.81
C LYS A 336 -7.03 14.09 7.30
N ALA A 337 -7.22 15.12 8.12
CA ALA A 337 -6.94 16.52 7.78
C ALA A 337 -5.43 16.77 7.62
N THR A 338 -4.61 16.37 8.58
CA THR A 338 -3.14 16.53 8.51
C THR A 338 -2.56 15.77 7.32
N LYS A 339 -2.98 14.52 7.09
CA LYS A 339 -2.58 13.74 5.91
C LYS A 339 -2.96 14.44 4.61
N ARG A 340 -4.15 15.05 4.54
CA ARG A 340 -4.58 15.81 3.36
C ARG A 340 -3.70 17.03 3.14
N SER A 341 -3.39 17.79 4.19
CA SER A 341 -2.47 18.94 4.12
C SER A 341 -1.08 18.51 3.64
N TYR A 342 -0.51 17.47 4.24
CA TYR A 342 0.77 16.89 3.85
C TYR A 342 0.83 16.55 2.35
N LEU A 343 -0.14 15.80 1.84
CA LEU A 343 -0.19 15.42 0.43
C LEU A 343 -0.41 16.63 -0.50
N MET A 344 -1.16 17.64 -0.07
CA MET A 344 -1.33 18.87 -0.85
C MET A 344 -0.02 19.65 -0.93
N ASN A 345 0.74 19.73 0.16
CA ASN A 345 2.05 20.39 0.16
C ASN A 345 3.03 19.67 -0.78
N GLU A 346 3.09 18.33 -0.74
CA GLU A 346 3.90 17.53 -1.67
C GLU A 346 3.46 17.74 -3.14
N LEU A 347 2.16 17.84 -3.40
CA LEU A 347 1.65 18.16 -4.74
C LEU A 347 2.08 19.55 -5.19
N SER A 348 1.94 20.57 -4.34
CA SER A 348 2.32 21.95 -4.66
C SER A 348 3.81 22.06 -4.98
N GLN A 349 4.66 21.39 -4.21
CA GLN A 349 6.11 21.33 -4.49
C GLN A 349 6.40 20.68 -5.85
N LYS A 350 5.69 19.61 -6.21
CA LYS A 350 5.85 18.94 -7.51
C LYS A 350 5.38 19.79 -8.67
N ILE A 351 4.28 20.55 -8.51
CA ILE A 351 3.77 21.46 -9.54
C ILE A 351 4.74 22.61 -9.79
N ASN A 352 5.34 23.17 -8.73
CA ASN A 352 6.23 24.32 -8.80
C ASN A 352 7.70 23.95 -9.10
N ALA A 353 8.01 22.68 -9.38
CA ALA A 353 9.38 22.25 -9.65
C ALA A 353 9.87 22.77 -11.03
N PRO A 354 11.12 23.26 -11.13
CA PRO A 354 11.58 24.04 -12.28
C PRO A 354 11.70 23.27 -13.60
N ILE A 355 11.78 21.92 -13.59
CA ILE A 355 11.96 21.10 -14.79
C ILE A 355 11.18 19.78 -14.64
N GLY A 356 10.25 19.49 -15.55
CA GLY A 356 9.55 18.19 -15.65
C GLY A 356 8.10 18.14 -15.14
N ALA A 357 7.57 19.24 -14.60
CA ALA A 357 6.21 19.32 -14.04
C ALA A 357 5.14 19.83 -15.03
N ILE A 358 5.49 20.17 -16.27
CA ILE A 358 4.61 20.89 -17.23
C ILE A 358 3.23 20.22 -17.37
N ASN A 359 3.20 18.89 -17.57
CA ASN A 359 1.93 18.18 -17.73
C ASN A 359 1.15 18.05 -16.42
N LEU A 360 1.84 18.02 -15.27
CA LEU A 360 1.18 17.99 -13.96
C LEU A 360 0.59 19.37 -13.62
N ALA A 361 1.30 20.45 -13.95
CA ALA A 361 0.85 21.82 -13.78
C ALA A 361 -0.37 22.15 -14.66
N ALA A 362 -0.49 21.52 -15.84
CA ALA A 362 -1.69 21.62 -16.68
C ALA A 362 -2.93 20.92 -16.08
N CYS A 363 -2.74 20.04 -15.08
CA CYS A 363 -3.84 19.36 -14.40
C CYS A 363 -4.40 20.19 -13.24
N ARG A 364 -5.48 19.69 -12.60
CA ARG A 364 -6.10 20.38 -11.47
C ARG A 364 -5.14 20.52 -10.30
N PRO A 365 -5.05 21.68 -9.63
CA PRO A 365 -4.23 21.85 -8.42
C PRO A 365 -4.94 21.28 -7.17
N LYS A 366 -5.62 20.13 -7.30
CA LYS A 366 -6.41 19.50 -6.22
C LYS A 366 -6.28 17.99 -6.29
N LEU A 367 -6.14 17.34 -5.12
CA LEU A 367 -6.17 15.89 -4.95
C LEU A 367 -7.61 15.33 -4.97
N VAL A 368 -8.16 15.20 -6.17
CA VAL A 368 -9.46 14.60 -6.46
C VAL A 368 -9.31 13.61 -7.62
N ILE A 369 -10.25 12.67 -7.76
CA ILE A 369 -10.32 11.86 -8.97
C ILE A 369 -10.76 12.79 -10.11
N ASP A 370 -9.99 12.83 -11.20
CA ASP A 370 -10.29 13.73 -12.31
C ASP A 370 -11.62 13.32 -12.98
N PRO A 371 -12.56 14.27 -13.20
CA PRO A 371 -13.85 13.99 -13.80
C PRO A 371 -13.82 13.30 -15.17
N ILE A 372 -12.75 13.48 -15.96
CA ILE A 372 -12.62 12.79 -17.25
C ILE A 372 -12.67 11.26 -17.12
N LEU A 373 -12.35 10.73 -15.94
CA LEU A 373 -12.29 9.30 -15.71
C LEU A 373 -13.66 8.65 -15.45
N TRP A 374 -14.65 9.40 -14.94
CA TRP A 374 -15.96 8.86 -14.54
C TRP A 374 -17.16 9.55 -15.19
N LEU A 375 -17.00 10.77 -15.73
CA LEU A 375 -18.10 11.44 -16.41
C LEU A 375 -18.60 10.60 -17.60
N PRO A 376 -19.91 10.60 -17.89
CA PRO A 376 -20.47 9.90 -19.04
C PRO A 376 -19.90 10.44 -20.34
N MET A 377 -19.25 9.58 -21.10
CA MET A 377 -18.65 9.87 -22.42
C MET A 377 -18.29 8.54 -23.09
N SER A 378 -18.19 8.55 -24.43
CA SER A 378 -17.79 7.41 -25.23
C SER A 378 -16.38 6.93 -24.86
N ARG A 379 -16.02 5.70 -25.27
CA ARG A 379 -14.65 5.19 -25.05
C ARG A 379 -13.62 6.04 -25.80
N LYS A 380 -13.95 6.54 -27.00
CA LYS A 380 -13.08 7.38 -27.84
C LYS A 380 -12.87 8.75 -27.21
N GLU A 381 -13.94 9.41 -26.80
CA GLU A 381 -13.90 10.73 -26.12
C GLU A 381 -13.00 10.67 -24.87
N ARG A 382 -13.23 9.68 -24.01
CA ARG A 382 -12.43 9.48 -22.80
C ARG A 382 -10.95 9.25 -23.11
N SER A 383 -10.67 8.42 -24.12
CA SER A 383 -9.31 8.16 -24.57
C SER A 383 -8.61 9.46 -24.97
N ARG A 384 -9.27 10.33 -25.75
CA ARG A 384 -8.72 11.61 -26.19
C ARG A 384 -8.49 12.58 -25.03
N CYS A 385 -9.43 12.71 -24.10
CA CYS A 385 -9.25 13.55 -22.91
C CYS A 385 -8.05 13.07 -22.07
N ILE A 386 -7.93 11.75 -21.86
CA ILE A 386 -6.80 11.16 -21.12
C ILE A 386 -5.49 11.39 -21.88
N ARG A 387 -5.44 11.13 -23.20
CA ARG A 387 -4.25 11.36 -24.02
C ARG A 387 -3.85 12.84 -24.03
N TRP A 388 -4.80 13.77 -24.09
CA TRP A 388 -4.54 15.21 -23.97
C TRP A 388 -3.87 15.56 -22.63
N ARG A 389 -4.40 15.04 -21.51
CA ARG A 389 -3.81 15.23 -20.17
C ARG A 389 -2.39 14.67 -20.07
N LEU A 390 -2.15 13.52 -20.69
CA LEU A 390 -0.85 12.86 -20.67
C LEU A 390 0.16 13.49 -21.64
N GLY A 391 -0.26 14.45 -22.48
CA GLY A 391 0.56 15.03 -23.55
C GLY A 391 0.80 14.07 -24.72
N TRP A 392 -0.06 13.05 -24.87
CA TRP A 392 -0.01 12.03 -25.94
C TRP A 392 -0.92 12.37 -27.13
N LEU A 393 -1.53 13.55 -27.13
CA LEU A 393 -2.34 14.07 -28.23
C LEU A 393 -1.95 15.54 -28.47
N PRO A 394 -1.49 15.94 -29.67
CA PRO A 394 -1.39 15.15 -30.91
C PRO A 394 -0.48 13.90 -30.84
N GLY A 395 0.64 13.92 -30.11
CA GLY A 395 1.47 12.73 -29.79
C GLY A 395 2.03 11.92 -30.98
N GLY A 396 2.93 10.97 -30.74
CA GLY A 396 3.53 10.13 -31.80
C GLY A 396 4.71 10.78 -32.54
N LYS A 397 5.08 10.26 -33.72
CA LYS A 397 6.13 10.88 -34.57
C LYS A 397 5.63 12.25 -35.02
N ILE A 398 6.45 13.28 -34.84
CA ILE A 398 6.14 14.63 -35.28
C ILE A 398 5.96 14.63 -36.80
N LYS A 399 4.83 15.16 -37.27
CA LYS A 399 4.49 15.29 -38.69
C LYS A 399 4.28 16.77 -39.01
N ALA A 400 4.47 17.14 -40.28
CA ALA A 400 4.04 18.44 -40.75
C ALA A 400 2.52 18.58 -40.57
N CYS A 401 2.08 19.77 -40.13
CA CYS A 401 0.67 20.08 -40.01
C CYS A 401 -0.02 20.00 -41.37
N GLN A 402 -1.10 19.23 -41.49
CA GLN A 402 -1.84 19.11 -42.75
C GLN A 402 -2.64 20.36 -43.10
N THR A 403 -2.92 21.22 -42.12
CA THR A 403 -3.73 22.43 -42.29
C THR A 403 -2.89 23.60 -42.80
N CYS A 404 -1.71 23.83 -42.22
CA CYS A 404 -0.84 24.93 -42.63
C CYS A 404 0.38 24.47 -43.44
N GLY A 405 0.81 23.21 -43.39
CA GLY A 405 1.94 22.68 -44.17
C GLY A 405 3.34 23.08 -43.70
N PHE A 406 3.48 24.09 -42.83
CA PHE A 406 4.78 24.72 -42.53
C PHE A 406 5.43 24.29 -41.21
N GLU A 407 4.63 23.94 -40.20
CA GLU A 407 5.13 23.63 -38.85
C GLU A 407 4.86 22.19 -38.42
N ASN A 408 5.65 21.74 -37.46
CA ASN A 408 5.51 20.46 -36.81
C ASN A 408 4.26 20.42 -35.92
N PHE A 409 3.40 19.41 -36.10
CA PHE A 409 2.11 19.29 -35.39
C PHE A 409 2.28 18.83 -33.93
N HIS A 410 2.71 19.75 -33.07
CA HIS A 410 2.76 19.57 -31.62
C HIS A 410 1.62 20.34 -30.92
N LYS A 411 1.46 20.13 -29.60
CA LYS A 411 0.34 20.67 -28.82
C LYS A 411 0.13 22.18 -28.98
N ASN A 412 1.19 22.98 -28.81
CA ASN A 412 1.08 24.45 -28.95
C ASN A 412 0.68 24.88 -30.37
N HIS A 413 1.22 24.21 -31.39
CA HIS A 413 0.86 24.46 -32.78
C HIS A 413 -0.59 24.06 -33.07
N ALA A 414 -1.07 22.94 -32.52
CA ALA A 414 -2.48 22.56 -32.66
C ALA A 414 -3.43 23.62 -32.07
N ILE A 415 -3.03 24.27 -30.97
CA ILE A 415 -3.81 25.34 -30.33
C ILE A 415 -3.93 26.57 -31.22
N SER A 416 -2.82 27.04 -31.79
CA SER A 416 -2.82 28.19 -32.70
C SER A 416 -3.44 27.87 -34.06
N CYS A 417 -3.01 26.77 -34.70
CA CYS A 417 -3.42 26.40 -36.05
C CYS A 417 -4.92 26.07 -36.17
N LEU A 418 -5.50 25.40 -35.18
CA LEU A 418 -6.94 25.09 -35.16
C LEU A 418 -7.79 26.19 -34.54
N ASN A 419 -7.21 27.37 -34.25
CA ASN A 419 -7.87 28.51 -33.61
C ASN A 419 -8.68 28.10 -32.37
N ILE A 420 -8.10 27.26 -31.52
CA ILE A 420 -8.80 26.61 -30.40
C ILE A 420 -9.37 27.64 -29.42
N HIS A 421 -8.63 28.72 -29.16
CA HIS A 421 -9.07 29.85 -28.32
C HIS A 421 -10.37 30.48 -28.80
N LYS A 422 -10.44 30.83 -30.10
CA LYS A 422 -11.64 31.41 -30.72
C LYS A 422 -12.83 30.45 -30.65
N ARG A 423 -12.59 29.16 -30.94
CA ARG A 423 -13.65 28.13 -30.93
C ARG A 423 -14.22 27.84 -29.55
N LEU A 424 -13.40 28.00 -28.51
CA LEU A 424 -13.80 27.79 -27.11
C LEU A 424 -14.20 29.09 -26.40
N GLU A 425 -14.20 30.22 -27.10
CA GLU A 425 -14.51 31.55 -26.56
C GLU A 425 -13.62 31.92 -25.35
N ILE A 426 -12.34 31.50 -25.36
CA ILE A 426 -11.36 31.81 -24.31
C ILE A 426 -10.28 32.72 -24.89
N PRO A 427 -10.14 33.96 -24.42
CA PRO A 427 -9.04 34.85 -24.82
C PRO A 427 -7.64 34.26 -24.56
N ASP A 428 -6.70 34.50 -25.48
CA ASP A 428 -5.32 33.98 -25.45
C ASP A 428 -4.53 34.38 -24.19
N HIS A 429 -4.84 35.54 -23.61
CA HIS A 429 -4.15 36.05 -22.41
C HIS A 429 -4.54 35.31 -21.12
N ILE A 430 -5.63 34.54 -21.11
CA ILE A 430 -6.09 33.82 -19.91
C ILE A 430 -5.26 32.57 -19.66
N THR A 431 -4.90 31.85 -20.73
CA THR A 431 -4.20 30.57 -20.63
C THR A 431 -3.55 30.22 -21.96
N SER A 432 -2.41 29.53 -21.93
CA SER A 432 -1.80 28.97 -23.15
C SER A 432 -2.39 27.61 -23.57
N ASP A 433 -3.23 26.98 -22.73
CA ASP A 433 -3.85 25.68 -23.00
C ASP A 433 -5.35 25.73 -22.62
N PRO A 434 -6.20 26.23 -23.53
CA PRO A 434 -7.63 26.46 -23.27
C PRO A 434 -8.39 25.14 -23.01
N ILE A 435 -7.95 24.02 -23.60
CA ILE A 435 -8.56 22.71 -23.34
C ILE A 435 -8.26 22.26 -21.91
N SER A 436 -6.99 22.26 -21.48
CA SER A 436 -6.66 21.84 -20.12
C SER A 436 -7.28 22.75 -19.07
N TYR A 437 -7.37 24.06 -19.36
CA TYR A 437 -8.07 25.04 -18.54
C TYR A 437 -9.54 24.64 -18.33
N LEU A 438 -10.28 24.32 -19.40
CA LEU A 438 -11.66 23.85 -19.30
C LEU A 438 -11.78 22.49 -18.62
N LEU A 439 -10.91 21.52 -18.94
CA LEU A 439 -10.92 20.21 -18.29
C LEU A 439 -10.71 20.33 -16.77
N ASN A 440 -9.95 21.33 -16.30
CA ASN A 440 -9.79 21.64 -14.87
C ASN A 440 -11.07 22.18 -14.22
N GLN A 441 -12.01 22.68 -15.01
CA GLN A 441 -13.30 23.21 -14.55
C GLN A 441 -14.45 22.22 -14.64
N LEU A 442 -14.26 21.03 -15.24
CA LEU A 442 -15.31 20.01 -15.29
C LEU A 442 -15.96 19.78 -13.91
N PRO A 443 -17.29 19.60 -13.87
CA PRO A 443 -18.01 19.42 -12.62
C PRO A 443 -17.56 18.17 -11.87
N GLN A 444 -17.47 18.26 -10.54
CA GLN A 444 -17.23 17.11 -9.66
C GLN A 444 -18.53 16.41 -9.22
N SER A 445 -19.65 17.10 -9.38
CA SER A 445 -21.01 16.64 -9.14
C SER A 445 -21.91 17.28 -10.19
N LYS A 446 -23.07 16.69 -10.45
CA LYS A 446 -24.00 17.21 -11.44
C LYS A 446 -24.27 18.73 -11.19
N PRO A 447 -24.10 19.60 -12.20
CA PRO A 447 -24.38 21.03 -12.05
C PRO A 447 -25.87 21.28 -11.77
N THR A 448 -26.16 22.21 -10.86
CA THR A 448 -27.55 22.61 -10.52
C THR A 448 -27.95 23.97 -11.11
N SER A 449 -26.98 24.84 -11.37
CA SER A 449 -27.22 26.17 -11.93
C SER A 449 -27.45 26.11 -13.44
N HIS A 450 -28.55 26.68 -13.92
CA HIS A 450 -28.87 26.84 -15.35
C HIS A 450 -27.70 27.44 -16.15
N LYS A 451 -27.01 28.45 -15.59
CA LYS A 451 -25.84 29.07 -16.23
C LYS A 451 -24.71 28.06 -16.49
N LYS A 452 -24.39 27.22 -15.50
CA LYS A 452 -23.34 26.18 -15.63
C LYS A 452 -23.78 25.06 -16.57
N ILE A 453 -25.05 24.68 -16.52
CA ILE A 453 -25.64 23.68 -17.41
C ILE A 453 -25.49 24.14 -18.87
N ASN A 454 -25.98 25.34 -19.19
CA ASN A 454 -25.93 25.91 -20.55
C ASN A 454 -24.49 26.10 -21.04
N PHE A 455 -23.59 26.57 -20.17
CA PHE A 455 -22.16 26.67 -20.49
C PHE A 455 -21.58 25.32 -20.94
N TRP A 456 -21.77 24.27 -20.14
CA TRP A 456 -21.21 22.95 -20.43
C TRP A 456 -21.88 22.27 -21.63
N LYS A 457 -23.18 22.52 -21.86
CA LYS A 457 -23.89 22.06 -23.07
C LYS A 457 -23.29 22.60 -24.36
N ASN A 458 -22.91 23.87 -24.38
CA ASN A 458 -22.37 24.51 -25.56
C ASN A 458 -20.89 24.17 -25.76
N ILE A 459 -20.11 24.16 -24.67
CA ILE A 459 -18.65 24.03 -24.75
C ILE A 459 -18.19 22.56 -24.87
N TRP A 460 -18.86 21.61 -24.23
CA TRP A 460 -18.39 20.22 -24.21
C TRP A 460 -18.37 19.53 -25.58
N PRO A 461 -19.42 19.64 -26.44
CA PRO A 461 -19.38 19.11 -27.80
C PRO A 461 -18.23 19.70 -28.62
N THR A 462 -17.95 21.00 -28.44
CA THR A 462 -16.84 21.69 -29.11
C THR A 462 -15.48 21.13 -28.68
N ILE A 463 -15.26 20.90 -27.38
CA ILE A 463 -14.05 20.23 -26.88
C ILE A 463 -13.90 18.84 -27.52
N CYS A 464 -14.97 18.04 -27.53
CA CYS A 464 -14.95 16.69 -28.08
C CYS A 464 -14.59 16.70 -29.57
N THR A 465 -15.15 17.66 -30.31
CA THR A 465 -14.90 17.84 -31.75
C THR A 465 -13.45 18.25 -32.02
N ILE A 466 -12.93 19.25 -31.31
CA ILE A 466 -11.52 19.68 -31.42
C ILE A 466 -10.57 18.52 -31.14
N LEU A 467 -10.80 17.77 -30.05
CA LEU A 467 -9.96 16.62 -29.72
C LEU A 467 -10.05 15.51 -30.78
N ALA A 468 -11.20 15.33 -31.43
CA ALA A 468 -11.36 14.38 -32.54
C ALA A 468 -10.59 14.82 -33.78
N GLU A 469 -10.62 16.12 -34.12
CA GLU A 469 -9.84 16.68 -35.23
C GLU A 469 -8.34 16.53 -35.02
N ILE A 470 -7.84 16.82 -33.81
CA ILE A 470 -6.42 16.66 -33.49
C ILE A 470 -5.98 15.19 -33.63
N ASP A 471 -6.84 14.24 -33.23
CA ASP A 471 -6.59 12.80 -33.35
C ASP A 471 -6.59 12.36 -34.82
N ALA A 472 -7.53 12.87 -35.62
CA ALA A 472 -7.61 12.62 -37.06
C ALA A 472 -6.40 13.18 -37.83
N HIS A 473 -5.91 14.37 -37.47
CA HIS A 473 -4.69 14.96 -38.03
C HIS A 473 -3.46 14.07 -37.81
N GLN A 474 -3.36 13.45 -36.63
CA GLN A 474 -2.22 12.60 -36.32
C GLN A 474 -2.31 11.21 -36.98
N HIS A 475 -3.53 10.70 -37.14
CA HIS A 475 -3.81 9.38 -37.68
C HIS A 475 -4.76 9.47 -38.90
N PRO A 476 -4.33 10.04 -40.04
CA PRO A 476 -5.20 10.12 -41.21
C PRO A 476 -5.55 8.69 -41.68
N THR A 477 -6.84 8.33 -41.63
CA THR A 477 -7.37 7.09 -42.24
C THR A 477 -8.41 7.45 -43.29
N SER A 478 -8.65 6.54 -44.23
CA SER A 478 -9.66 6.69 -45.29
C SER A 478 -11.11 6.71 -44.79
N ASN A 479 -11.35 6.42 -43.51
CA ASN A 479 -12.70 6.37 -42.93
C ASN A 479 -12.87 7.38 -41.78
N GLN A 480 -13.47 8.54 -42.10
CA GLN A 480 -13.71 9.61 -41.13
C GLN A 480 -14.63 9.18 -39.97
N HIS A 481 -15.55 8.22 -40.18
CA HIS A 481 -16.41 7.68 -39.11
C HIS A 481 -15.62 6.97 -37.99
N GLN A 482 -14.35 6.65 -38.23
CA GLN A 482 -13.49 6.10 -37.18
C GLN A 482 -13.14 7.15 -36.11
N TYR A 483 -13.08 8.44 -36.48
CA TYR A 483 -12.70 9.53 -35.58
C TYR A 483 -13.88 10.28 -34.97
N PHE A 484 -14.91 10.55 -35.75
CA PHE A 484 -16.02 11.38 -35.29
C PHE A 484 -17.15 10.50 -34.74
N ASP A 485 -17.55 10.76 -33.50
CA ASP A 485 -18.80 10.21 -32.97
C ASP A 485 -19.96 10.98 -33.64
N GLU A 486 -21.07 10.32 -34.01
CA GLU A 486 -22.21 10.96 -34.70
C GLU A 486 -22.75 12.19 -33.96
N HIS A 487 -22.64 12.17 -32.63
CA HIS A 487 -23.02 13.27 -31.75
C HIS A 487 -21.96 13.48 -30.65
N PRO A 488 -20.92 14.28 -30.91
CA PRO A 488 -19.86 14.55 -29.94
C PRO A 488 -20.42 15.12 -28.64
N GLY A 489 -20.02 14.55 -27.50
CA GLY A 489 -20.42 14.98 -26.17
C GLY A 489 -21.83 14.58 -25.74
N LYS A 490 -22.61 13.87 -26.58
CA LYS A 490 -24.03 13.53 -26.31
C LYS A 490 -24.25 12.86 -24.96
N ALA A 491 -23.39 11.92 -24.57
CA ALA A 491 -23.54 11.20 -23.30
C ALA A 491 -23.44 12.15 -22.09
N PHE A 492 -22.52 13.11 -22.14
CA PHE A 492 -22.33 14.09 -21.07
C PHE A 492 -23.46 15.13 -21.04
N THR A 493 -23.88 15.64 -22.20
CA THR A 493 -24.98 16.61 -22.27
C THR A 493 -26.29 16.00 -21.81
N THR A 494 -26.59 14.77 -22.23
CA THR A 494 -27.75 13.99 -21.75
C THR A 494 -27.70 13.78 -20.23
N TRP A 495 -26.53 13.48 -19.66
CA TRP A 495 -26.38 13.33 -18.22
C TRP A 495 -26.61 14.63 -17.44
N ILE A 496 -26.18 15.76 -17.99
CA ILE A 496 -26.46 17.07 -17.39
C ILE A 496 -27.96 17.39 -17.45
N ASP A 497 -28.63 17.00 -18.54
CA ASP A 497 -30.06 17.25 -18.77
C ASP A 497 -30.98 16.40 -17.92
N ASN A 498 -30.73 15.10 -17.83
CA ASN A 498 -31.67 14.16 -17.20
C ASN A 498 -31.74 14.42 -15.70
N PRO A 499 -32.87 14.87 -15.12
CA PRO A 499 -33.03 14.98 -13.67
C PRO A 499 -32.63 13.63 -13.04
N SER A 500 -31.77 13.67 -12.02
CA SER A 500 -31.38 12.44 -11.32
C SER A 500 -32.67 11.71 -10.88
N PRO A 501 -32.80 10.38 -11.09
CA PRO A 501 -33.85 9.66 -10.41
C PRO A 501 -33.66 9.89 -8.90
N HIS A 502 -34.71 10.40 -8.29
CA HIS A 502 -34.91 10.75 -6.89
C HIS A 502 -33.76 10.48 -5.91
N GLN A 503 -33.29 11.57 -5.29
CA GLN A 503 -32.95 11.56 -3.88
C GLN A 503 -34.24 11.22 -3.10
N ASN A 504 -34.39 9.96 -2.72
CA ASN A 504 -35.23 9.47 -1.62
C ASN A 504 -34.70 8.07 -1.29
N GLU A 505 -33.69 8.05 -0.41
CA GLU A 505 -33.35 7.06 0.64
C GLU A 505 -31.92 7.29 1.15
#